data_AF-A0A6L7Z664-F1
#
_entry.id   AF-A0A6L7Z664-F1
#
_cell.length_a   1.000
_cell.length_b   1.000
_cell.length_c   1.000
_cell.angle_alpha   90.00
_cell.angle_beta   90.00
_cell.angle_gamma   90.00
#
_symmetry.space_group_name_H-M   'P 1'
#
loop_
_entity.id
_entity.type
_entity.pdbx_description
1 polymer ?
#
loop_
_entity_poly.entity_id
_entity_poly.type
_entity_poly.pdbx_seq_one_letter_code
_entity_poly.pdbx_strand_id
1 'polypeptide(L)'
;MIFLAPVFLAAAGIVAAGVVALHFLSTREPDTDLLPTVRFVPRVPVQATTITTRFTDPWLLALRVLLILLLGTALARPLIHPFAQPVSRIALVDVSRAVGSPGELADSADGYVDGAAAVVFFDDEAKEIEDESADALEDLRDDARWDRASRGSLSTALIAALRIASRLRDGADSLQLVVISPFAQEERDAATGEIRALWPGRIDAVRVAAAPPQPDAEATVERVEWADSGATGLWTQRETADTIGGVRASDAVMVYPFVRRWQPAADVPESEDGAGAADSTESADAPETRVYARWIDGEPAAFERATADGCMRSVAIPLPTEGDAILRPDFQRFLAELEGPCGEPRDLAPLPDEFMAAFVGDEPLAPASLVPRRVMRTTPAVPWLLGFALVVAFAELWLRRQLATGARANRAGEGLRESRAA
;
A
#
# COMPACT_ATOMS: atom_id res chain seq x y z
N MET A 1 24.37 -0.99 -11.43
CA MET A 1 23.81 0.09 -10.58
C MET A 1 23.53 1.28 -11.47
N ILE A 2 22.34 1.86 -11.35
CA ILE A 2 21.95 3.07 -12.08
C ILE A 2 21.75 4.18 -11.05
N PHE A 3 22.14 5.42 -11.36
CA PHE A 3 21.90 6.58 -10.50
C PHE A 3 20.78 7.42 -11.09
N LEU A 4 19.78 7.77 -10.28
CA LEU A 4 18.67 8.62 -10.74
C LEU A 4 19.10 10.08 -10.92
N ALA A 5 20.11 10.53 -10.18
CA ALA A 5 20.62 11.89 -10.24
C ALA A 5 22.16 11.92 -10.32
N PRO A 6 22.75 11.49 -11.45
CA PRO A 6 24.20 11.31 -11.58
C PRO A 6 24.99 12.62 -11.41
N VAL A 7 24.35 13.78 -11.60
CA VAL A 7 24.96 15.11 -11.42
C VAL A 7 25.45 15.31 -9.98
N PHE A 8 24.76 14.78 -8.96
CA PHE A 8 25.23 14.89 -7.57
C PHE A 8 26.50 14.09 -7.31
N LEU A 9 26.66 12.94 -7.97
CA LEU A 9 27.88 12.15 -7.89
C LEU A 9 29.05 12.90 -8.54
N ALA A 10 28.82 13.51 -9.71
CA ALA A 10 29.83 14.32 -10.39
C ALA A 10 30.22 15.56 -9.55
N ALA A 11 29.24 16.27 -8.99
CA ALA A 11 29.47 17.42 -8.11
C ALA A 11 30.28 17.02 -6.87
N ALA A 12 29.93 15.89 -6.23
CA ALA A 12 30.69 15.37 -5.10
C ALA A 12 32.14 15.02 -5.48
N GLY A 13 32.35 14.43 -6.67
CA GLY A 13 33.69 14.19 -7.20
C GLY A 13 34.52 15.47 -7.37
N ILE A 14 33.91 16.53 -7.92
CA ILE A 14 34.56 17.85 -8.07
C ILE A 14 34.91 18.44 -6.70
N VAL A 15 33.97 18.43 -5.76
CA VAL A 15 34.19 18.97 -4.41
C VAL A 15 35.28 18.18 -3.69
N ALA A 16 35.27 16.85 -3.78
CA ALA A 16 36.33 16.01 -3.20
C ALA A 16 37.71 16.33 -3.80
N ALA A 17 37.81 16.47 -5.13
CA ALA A 17 39.05 16.87 -5.80
C ALA A 17 39.51 18.27 -5.36
N GLY A 18 38.59 19.22 -5.21
CA GLY A 18 38.87 20.56 -4.69
C GLY A 18 39.40 20.55 -3.26
N VAL A 19 38.84 19.72 -2.38
CA VAL A 19 39.34 19.53 -1.00
C VAL A 19 40.75 18.96 -0.98
N VAL A 20 41.04 17.98 -1.85
CA VAL A 20 42.40 17.42 -2.01
C VAL A 20 43.36 18.48 -2.54
N ALA A 21 43.00 19.24 -3.57
CA ALA A 21 43.85 20.31 -4.11
C ALA A 21 44.13 21.41 -3.07
N LEU A 22 43.11 21.84 -2.32
CA LEU A 22 43.25 22.83 -1.26
C LEU A 22 44.15 22.34 -0.12
N HIS A 23 44.14 21.04 0.16
CA HIS A 23 45.05 20.44 1.15
C HIS A 23 46.52 20.63 0.76
N PHE A 24 46.86 20.48 -0.51
CA PHE A 24 48.22 20.74 -1.01
C PHE A 24 48.60 22.22 -1.05
N LEU A 25 47.61 23.12 -1.09
CA LEU A 25 47.80 24.58 -1.12
C LEU A 25 47.86 25.23 0.27
N SER A 26 47.72 24.46 1.35
CA SER A 26 47.74 24.97 2.72
C SER A 26 49.09 25.61 3.06
N THR A 27 49.14 26.94 3.14
CA THR A 27 50.29 27.69 3.62
C THR A 27 50.39 27.57 5.14
N ARG A 28 51.51 27.06 5.66
CA ARG A 28 51.85 27.17 7.09
C ARG A 28 52.69 28.43 7.29
N GLU A 29 52.40 29.13 8.37
CA GLU A 29 53.35 30.10 8.90
C GLU A 29 54.56 29.30 9.41
N PRO A 30 55.78 29.58 8.93
CA PRO A 30 56.96 28.85 9.35
C PRO A 30 57.13 28.98 10.86
N ASP A 31 57.39 27.87 11.55
CA ASP A 31 57.70 27.90 12.98
C ASP A 31 58.88 28.85 13.18
N THR A 32 58.66 29.89 13.98
CA THR A 32 59.70 30.86 14.29
C THR A 32 60.64 30.22 15.30
N ASP A 33 61.63 29.48 14.81
CA ASP A 33 62.74 29.03 15.63
C ASP A 33 63.52 30.26 16.08
N LEU A 34 63.52 30.51 17.40
CA LEU A 34 64.33 31.54 18.03
C LEU A 34 65.79 31.10 17.95
N LEU A 35 66.46 31.47 16.86
CA LEU A 35 67.90 31.28 16.75
C LEU A 35 68.57 32.02 17.94
N PRO A 36 69.48 31.37 18.70
CA PRO A 36 70.06 31.94 19.92
C PRO A 36 70.78 33.28 19.73
N THR A 37 71.17 33.60 18.49
CA THR A 37 72.00 34.75 18.14
C THR A 37 71.20 36.01 17.79
N VAL A 38 69.86 35.97 17.74
CA VAL A 38 69.04 37.05 17.17
C VAL A 38 68.42 38.00 18.21
N ARG A 39 68.89 37.97 19.47
CA ARG A 39 68.33 38.78 20.58
C ARG A 39 68.41 40.30 20.37
N PHE A 40 69.16 40.75 19.36
CA PHE A 40 69.42 42.16 19.08
C PHE A 40 68.72 42.72 17.82
N VAL A 41 67.92 41.92 17.11
CA VAL A 41 67.19 42.40 15.92
C VAL A 41 65.81 42.91 16.35
N PRO A 42 65.41 44.15 15.99
CA PRO A 42 64.06 44.66 16.26
C PRO A 42 63.02 43.70 15.68
N ARG A 43 61.93 43.44 16.42
CA ARG A 43 60.83 42.62 15.93
C ARG A 43 60.15 43.32 14.76
N VAL A 44 60.60 43.03 13.55
CA VAL A 44 59.87 43.37 12.32
C VAL A 44 58.98 42.17 11.99
N PRO A 45 57.68 42.35 11.73
CA PRO A 45 56.83 41.24 11.31
C PRO A 45 57.32 40.71 9.97
N VAL A 46 58.01 39.58 9.97
CA VAL A 46 58.44 38.88 8.76
C VAL A 46 57.27 38.01 8.30
N GLN A 47 56.47 38.51 7.37
CA GLN A 47 55.47 37.69 6.66
C GLN A 47 56.15 36.94 5.50
N ALA A 48 57.01 35.98 5.83
CA ALA A 48 57.54 35.06 4.82
C ALA A 48 56.58 33.86 4.69
N THR A 49 55.73 33.88 3.67
CA THR A 49 54.89 32.73 3.32
C THR A 49 55.69 31.81 2.40
N THR A 50 55.94 30.58 2.83
CA THR A 50 56.54 29.55 1.97
C THR A 50 55.51 28.45 1.73
N ILE A 51 55.29 28.12 0.45
CA ILE A 51 54.42 27.00 0.07
C ILE A 51 55.24 25.73 0.26
N THR A 52 54.87 24.89 1.22
CA THR A 52 55.51 23.59 1.42
C THR A 52 54.50 22.48 1.12
N THR A 53 54.82 21.63 0.15
CA THR A 53 53.98 20.49 -0.25
C THR A 53 54.26 19.30 0.67
N ARG A 54 53.85 19.38 1.94
CA ARG A 54 53.90 18.25 2.87
C ARG A 54 52.51 17.65 3.05
N PHE A 55 52.39 16.37 2.77
CA PHE A 55 51.18 15.58 2.97
C PHE A 55 51.04 15.21 4.46
N THR A 56 50.48 16.13 5.26
CA THR A 56 50.21 15.90 6.68
C THR A 56 48.75 15.54 6.90
N ASP A 57 48.48 14.58 7.77
CA ASP A 57 47.11 14.11 8.10
C ASP A 57 46.36 13.39 6.95
N PRO A 58 46.97 12.38 6.29
CA PRO A 58 46.35 11.65 5.18
C PRO A 58 44.99 11.03 5.56
N TRP A 59 44.84 10.59 6.81
CA TRP A 59 43.62 9.98 7.32
C TRP A 59 42.45 10.96 7.44
N LEU A 60 42.70 12.20 7.89
CA LEU A 60 41.66 13.22 7.95
C LEU A 60 41.19 13.62 6.55
N LEU A 61 42.13 13.72 5.60
CA LEU A 61 41.80 14.00 4.21
C LEU A 61 40.95 12.86 3.62
N ALA A 62 41.35 11.60 3.84
CA ALA A 62 40.61 10.43 3.37
C ALA A 62 39.18 10.37 3.92
N LEU A 63 38.98 10.64 5.22
CA LEU A 63 37.64 10.69 5.84
C LEU A 63 36.76 11.78 5.22
N ARG A 64 37.31 12.99 4.96
CA ARG A 64 36.54 14.07 4.33
C ARG A 64 36.13 13.73 2.91
N VAL A 65 37.05 13.17 2.12
CA VAL A 65 36.76 12.72 0.76
C VAL A 65 35.68 11.64 0.78
N LEU A 66 35.81 10.64 1.67
CA LEU A 66 34.81 9.59 1.83
C LEU A 66 33.43 10.15 2.21
N LEU A 67 33.37 11.10 3.15
CA LEU A 67 32.12 11.77 3.57
C LEU A 67 31.43 12.45 2.37
N ILE A 68 32.18 13.23 1.60
CA ILE A 68 31.65 13.95 0.42
C ILE A 68 31.13 12.96 -0.61
N LEU A 69 31.88 11.88 -0.89
CA LEU A 69 31.47 10.85 -1.84
C LEU A 69 30.24 10.07 -1.35
N LEU A 70 30.14 9.72 -0.06
CA LEU A 70 28.97 9.07 0.51
C LEU A 70 27.72 9.96 0.40
N LEU A 71 27.84 11.25 0.71
CA LEU A 71 26.74 12.20 0.60
C LEU A 71 26.32 12.39 -0.86
N GLY A 72 27.29 12.53 -1.76
CA GLY A 72 27.04 12.59 -3.21
C GLY A 72 26.35 11.35 -3.74
N THR A 73 26.77 10.17 -3.27
CA THR A 73 26.15 8.88 -3.63
C THR A 73 24.73 8.80 -3.08
N ALA A 74 24.48 9.21 -1.84
CA ALA A 74 23.14 9.25 -1.25
C ALA A 74 22.19 10.14 -2.06
N LEU A 75 22.65 11.35 -2.42
CA LEU A 75 21.89 12.30 -3.23
C LEU A 75 21.70 11.83 -4.68
N ALA A 76 22.64 11.06 -5.23
CA ALA A 76 22.54 10.45 -6.55
C ALA A 76 21.50 9.32 -6.63
N ARG A 77 20.99 8.84 -5.47
CA ARG A 77 19.95 7.82 -5.33
C ARG A 77 20.28 6.55 -6.13
N PRO A 78 21.25 5.73 -5.67
CA PRO A 78 21.60 4.50 -6.36
C PRO A 78 20.41 3.55 -6.37
N LEU A 79 20.11 3.04 -7.57
CA LEU A 79 19.21 1.91 -7.78
C LEU A 79 20.06 0.66 -7.91
N ILE A 80 19.93 -0.20 -6.91
CA ILE A 80 20.38 -1.59 -6.96
C ILE A 80 19.21 -2.34 -7.58
N HIS A 81 19.34 -2.75 -8.83
CA HIS A 81 18.39 -3.68 -9.43
C HIS A 81 18.66 -5.06 -8.81
N PRO A 82 17.69 -5.69 -8.14
CA PRO A 82 17.74 -7.12 -7.99
C PRO A 82 17.81 -7.73 -9.40
N PHE A 83 18.48 -8.89 -9.54
CA PHE A 83 18.47 -9.62 -10.79
C PHE A 83 17.01 -9.82 -11.21
N ALA A 84 16.65 -9.35 -12.40
CA ALA A 84 15.30 -9.50 -12.90
C ALA A 84 15.00 -10.99 -13.03
N GLN A 85 13.90 -11.44 -12.43
CA GLN A 85 13.36 -12.76 -12.74
C GLN A 85 12.77 -12.71 -14.15
N PRO A 86 12.92 -13.78 -14.95
CA PRO A 86 12.34 -13.79 -16.30
C PRO A 86 10.81 -13.65 -16.24
N VAL A 87 10.17 -14.24 -15.22
CA VAL A 87 8.72 -14.14 -15.00
C VAL A 87 8.48 -14.02 -13.50
N SER A 88 7.65 -13.04 -13.09
CA SER A 88 7.08 -12.99 -11.75
C SER A 88 5.58 -13.23 -11.80
N ARG A 89 5.09 -14.14 -10.95
CA ARG A 89 3.69 -14.55 -10.93
C ARG A 89 2.91 -13.85 -9.81
N ILE A 90 1.69 -13.44 -10.13
CA ILE A 90 0.69 -12.97 -9.18
C ILE A 90 -0.46 -13.97 -9.23
N ALA A 91 -0.77 -14.59 -8.10
CA ALA A 91 -1.90 -15.50 -7.97
C ALA A 91 -3.05 -14.77 -7.24
N LEU A 92 -4.19 -14.65 -7.90
CA LEU A 92 -5.44 -14.19 -7.30
C LEU A 92 -6.29 -15.43 -7.01
N VAL A 93 -6.72 -15.59 -5.77
CA VAL A 93 -7.53 -16.72 -5.30
C VAL A 93 -8.85 -16.17 -4.80
N ASP A 94 -9.93 -16.59 -5.44
CA ASP A 94 -11.29 -16.23 -5.05
C ASP A 94 -11.66 -16.99 -3.78
N VAL A 95 -12.01 -16.27 -2.72
CA VAL A 95 -12.46 -16.84 -1.45
C VAL A 95 -13.92 -16.49 -1.15
N SER A 96 -14.63 -16.00 -2.16
CA SER A 96 -16.01 -15.55 -2.02
C SER A 96 -17.02 -16.70 -1.88
N ARG A 97 -18.27 -16.31 -1.61
CA ARG A 97 -19.42 -17.21 -1.55
C ARG A 97 -19.66 -18.01 -2.82
N ALA A 98 -19.11 -17.58 -3.96
CA ALA A 98 -19.31 -18.24 -5.23
C ALA A 98 -18.49 -19.54 -5.35
N VAL A 99 -17.50 -19.77 -4.49
CA VAL A 99 -16.67 -20.98 -4.49
C VAL A 99 -17.46 -22.17 -3.92
N GLY A 100 -17.56 -23.24 -4.70
CA GLY A 100 -18.32 -24.44 -4.30
C GLY A 100 -17.55 -25.45 -3.47
N SER A 101 -16.23 -25.53 -3.64
CA SER A 101 -15.37 -26.43 -2.87
C SER A 101 -14.06 -25.74 -2.48
N PRO A 102 -13.87 -25.39 -1.20
CA PRO A 102 -12.61 -24.82 -0.71
C PRO A 102 -11.41 -25.76 -0.91
N GLY A 103 -11.64 -27.08 -0.81
CA GLY A 103 -10.60 -28.07 -1.08
C GLY A 103 -10.12 -28.05 -2.53
N GLU A 104 -11.05 -28.01 -3.50
CA GLU A 104 -10.71 -27.88 -4.93
C GLU A 104 -10.00 -26.56 -5.23
N LEU A 105 -10.45 -25.46 -4.60
CA LEU A 105 -9.82 -24.16 -4.71
C LEU A 105 -8.37 -24.20 -4.23
N ALA A 106 -8.14 -24.72 -3.02
CA ALA A 106 -6.80 -24.83 -2.44
C ALA A 106 -5.88 -25.75 -3.27
N ASP A 107 -6.40 -26.90 -3.72
CA ASP A 107 -5.65 -27.83 -4.56
C ASP A 107 -5.29 -27.23 -5.93
N SER A 108 -6.20 -26.43 -6.50
CA SER A 108 -5.95 -25.70 -7.74
C SER A 108 -4.94 -24.57 -7.53
N ALA A 109 -4.99 -23.89 -6.39
CA ALA A 109 -4.09 -22.78 -6.05
C ALA A 109 -2.65 -23.24 -5.74
N ASP A 110 -2.48 -24.41 -5.14
CA ASP A 110 -1.18 -24.95 -4.71
C ASP A 110 -0.14 -24.95 -5.86
N GLY A 111 -0.56 -25.34 -7.06
CA GLY A 111 0.30 -25.37 -8.25
C GLY A 111 0.75 -23.99 -8.77
N TYR A 112 0.08 -22.91 -8.35
CA TYR A 112 0.40 -21.54 -8.79
C TYR A 112 0.99 -20.68 -7.69
N VAL A 113 0.65 -20.96 -6.43
CA VAL A 113 1.13 -20.23 -5.25
C VAL A 113 2.61 -20.53 -4.97
N ASP A 114 3.07 -21.76 -5.22
CA ASP A 114 4.50 -22.07 -5.09
C ASP A 114 5.35 -21.23 -6.07
N GLY A 115 6.26 -20.44 -5.51
CA GLY A 115 7.10 -19.49 -6.24
C GLY A 115 6.37 -18.26 -6.78
N ALA A 116 5.10 -18.02 -6.42
CA ALA A 116 4.44 -16.76 -6.72
C ALA A 116 5.15 -15.60 -6.01
N ALA A 117 5.26 -14.45 -6.69
CA ALA A 117 5.82 -13.25 -6.10
C ALA A 117 4.80 -12.52 -5.19
N ALA A 118 3.51 -12.81 -5.36
CA ALA A 118 2.43 -12.36 -4.51
C ALA A 118 1.21 -13.29 -4.65
N VAL A 119 0.52 -13.50 -3.54
CA VAL A 119 -0.77 -14.20 -3.48
C VAL A 119 -1.79 -13.25 -2.88
N VAL A 120 -2.96 -13.17 -3.50
CA VAL A 120 -4.05 -12.30 -3.07
C VAL A 120 -5.29 -13.13 -2.93
N PHE A 121 -5.90 -13.08 -1.76
CA PHE A 121 -7.26 -13.59 -1.58
C PHE A 121 -8.23 -12.45 -1.85
N PHE A 122 -9.29 -12.73 -2.60
CA PHE A 122 -10.28 -11.73 -2.92
C PHE A 122 -11.70 -12.27 -2.80
N ASP A 123 -12.56 -11.36 -2.36
CA ASP A 123 -14.01 -11.43 -2.30
C ASP A 123 -14.52 -10.05 -2.74
N ASP A 124 -15.25 -9.32 -1.90
CA ASP A 124 -15.56 -7.91 -2.11
C ASP A 124 -14.34 -7.02 -1.82
N GLU A 125 -13.41 -7.52 -1.01
CA GLU A 125 -12.09 -6.96 -0.77
C GLU A 125 -10.99 -7.75 -1.50
N ALA A 126 -9.75 -7.23 -1.44
CA ALA A 126 -8.58 -7.95 -1.93
C ALA A 126 -7.42 -7.79 -0.95
N LYS A 127 -7.01 -8.91 -0.36
CA LYS A 127 -5.99 -8.97 0.69
C LYS A 127 -4.78 -9.75 0.21
N GLU A 128 -3.63 -9.08 0.19
CA GLU A 128 -2.34 -9.73 -0.08
C GLU A 128 -1.90 -10.54 1.15
N ILE A 129 -1.52 -11.79 0.94
CA ILE A 129 -1.02 -12.68 1.99
C ILE A 129 0.51 -12.55 2.05
N GLU A 130 1.03 -12.07 3.18
CA GLU A 130 2.47 -11.91 3.41
C GLU A 130 3.07 -13.19 4.02
N ASP A 131 4.21 -13.64 3.47
CA ASP A 131 5.17 -14.66 3.95
C ASP A 131 4.69 -16.07 4.39
N GLU A 132 3.39 -16.39 4.39
CA GLU A 132 2.86 -17.70 4.83
C GLU A 132 1.74 -18.23 3.90
N SER A 133 1.96 -18.16 2.58
CA SER A 133 0.93 -18.55 1.61
C SER A 133 0.51 -20.02 1.71
N ALA A 134 1.40 -20.92 2.15
CA ALA A 134 1.10 -22.34 2.34
C ALA A 134 0.15 -22.54 3.53
N ASP A 135 0.42 -21.90 4.67
CA ASP A 135 -0.42 -22.00 5.87
C ASP A 135 -1.79 -21.36 5.63
N ALA A 136 -1.85 -20.26 4.87
CA ALA A 136 -3.10 -19.63 4.46
C ALA A 136 -3.95 -20.52 3.53
N LEU A 137 -3.31 -21.32 2.66
CA LEU A 137 -4.02 -22.32 1.84
C LEU A 137 -4.47 -23.53 2.67
N GLU A 138 -3.72 -23.94 3.69
CA GLU A 138 -4.13 -24.98 4.62
C GLU A 138 -5.35 -24.52 5.44
N ASP A 139 -5.34 -23.28 5.91
CA ASP A 139 -6.49 -22.65 6.56
C ASP A 139 -7.71 -22.55 5.62
N LEU A 140 -7.53 -22.40 4.30
CA LEU A 140 -8.62 -22.46 3.31
C LEU A 140 -9.28 -23.84 3.21
N ARG A 141 -8.50 -24.91 3.40
CA ARG A 141 -9.05 -26.27 3.42
C ARG A 141 -9.91 -26.51 4.67
N ASP A 142 -9.60 -25.84 5.76
CA ASP A 142 -10.39 -25.84 6.99
C ASP A 142 -11.63 -24.94 6.85
N ASP A 143 -12.66 -25.50 6.20
CA ASP A 143 -13.97 -24.91 5.91
C ASP A 143 -14.54 -23.99 7.01
N ALA A 144 -14.36 -24.36 8.28
CA ALA A 144 -14.96 -23.69 9.45
C ALA A 144 -14.47 -22.26 9.74
N ARG A 145 -13.38 -21.80 9.11
CA ARG A 145 -12.78 -20.48 9.43
C ARG A 145 -13.14 -19.36 8.43
N TRP A 146 -13.77 -19.67 7.32
CA TRP A 146 -14.01 -18.70 6.25
C TRP A 146 -15.45 -18.23 6.20
N ASP A 147 -15.63 -16.92 6.29
CA ASP A 147 -16.92 -16.28 6.09
C ASP A 147 -17.26 -16.29 4.60
N ARG A 148 -18.18 -17.18 4.21
CA ARG A 148 -18.69 -17.29 2.82
C ARG A 148 -19.88 -16.38 2.56
N ALA A 149 -20.11 -15.34 3.36
CA ALA A 149 -21.19 -14.40 3.08
C ALA A 149 -20.83 -13.43 1.94
N SER A 150 -19.55 -13.09 1.80
CA SER A 150 -19.09 -12.04 0.88
C SER A 150 -19.19 -12.42 -0.60
N ARG A 151 -19.66 -11.47 -1.41
CA ARG A 151 -19.73 -11.57 -2.86
C ARG A 151 -18.35 -11.28 -3.47
N GLY A 152 -17.90 -12.11 -4.41
CA GLY A 152 -16.64 -11.87 -5.12
C GLY A 152 -16.68 -10.65 -6.05
N SER A 153 -15.53 -10.03 -6.29
CA SER A 153 -15.37 -8.89 -7.19
C SER A 153 -14.10 -9.01 -8.04
N LEU A 154 -14.28 -9.35 -9.33
CA LEU A 154 -13.16 -9.43 -10.28
C LEU A 154 -12.50 -8.07 -10.49
N SER A 155 -13.25 -6.97 -10.41
CA SER A 155 -12.70 -5.62 -10.53
C SER A 155 -11.76 -5.29 -9.37
N THR A 156 -12.15 -5.63 -8.13
CA THR A 156 -11.32 -5.47 -6.92
C THR A 156 -10.03 -6.29 -7.06
N ALA A 157 -10.14 -7.56 -7.47
CA ALA A 157 -9.00 -8.44 -7.68
C ALA A 157 -8.02 -7.90 -8.74
N LEU A 158 -8.53 -7.42 -9.89
CA LEU A 158 -7.70 -6.85 -10.95
C LEU A 158 -7.02 -5.54 -10.53
N ILE A 159 -7.70 -4.69 -9.74
CA ILE A 159 -7.09 -3.49 -9.17
C ILE A 159 -5.92 -3.86 -8.24
N ALA A 160 -6.11 -4.87 -7.40
CA ALA A 160 -5.03 -5.39 -6.54
C ALA A 160 -3.86 -5.91 -7.39
N ALA A 161 -4.13 -6.72 -8.42
CA ALA A 161 -3.10 -7.20 -9.34
C ALA A 161 -2.33 -6.06 -10.02
N LEU A 162 -2.99 -5.00 -10.48
CA LEU A 162 -2.33 -3.83 -11.09
C LEU A 162 -1.42 -3.10 -10.10
N ARG A 163 -1.83 -2.96 -8.84
CA ARG A 163 -1.02 -2.36 -7.77
C ARG A 163 0.23 -3.20 -7.49
N ILE A 164 0.06 -4.52 -7.39
CA ILE A 164 1.15 -5.49 -7.16
C ILE A 164 2.11 -5.51 -8.35
N ALA A 165 1.59 -5.56 -9.58
CA ALA A 165 2.38 -5.51 -10.81
C ALA A 165 3.23 -4.23 -10.88
N SER A 166 2.69 -3.08 -10.47
CA SER A 166 3.45 -1.83 -10.40
C SER A 166 4.58 -1.84 -9.36
N ARG A 167 4.51 -2.70 -8.35
CA ARG A 167 5.60 -2.96 -7.39
C ARG A 167 6.63 -3.94 -7.99
N LEU A 168 6.18 -5.03 -8.62
CA LEU A 168 7.02 -6.10 -9.16
C LEU A 168 7.74 -5.75 -10.47
N ARG A 169 7.22 -4.81 -11.27
CA ARG A 169 7.74 -4.45 -12.61
C ARG A 169 9.23 -4.18 -12.74
N ASP A 170 9.90 -3.69 -11.70
CA ASP A 170 11.33 -3.36 -11.80
C ASP A 170 12.23 -4.56 -11.40
N GLY A 171 11.64 -5.70 -11.03
CA GLY A 171 12.32 -6.96 -10.69
C GLY A 171 11.95 -8.13 -11.60
N ALA A 172 11.17 -7.90 -12.65
CA ALA A 172 10.72 -8.94 -13.58
C ALA A 172 10.80 -8.45 -15.04
N ASP A 173 11.06 -9.36 -15.99
CA ASP A 173 10.94 -9.05 -17.42
C ASP A 173 9.48 -9.15 -17.88
N SER A 174 8.77 -10.16 -17.39
CA SER A 174 7.35 -10.42 -17.67
C SER A 174 6.57 -10.73 -16.39
N LEU A 175 5.28 -10.44 -16.41
CA LEU A 175 4.35 -10.69 -15.32
C LEU A 175 3.30 -11.69 -15.76
N GLN A 176 3.09 -12.72 -14.95
CA GLN A 176 2.03 -13.70 -15.11
C GLN A 176 0.94 -13.41 -14.09
N LEU A 177 -0.29 -13.21 -14.55
CA LEU A 177 -1.45 -13.09 -13.67
C LEU A 177 -2.28 -14.37 -13.78
N VAL A 178 -2.44 -15.06 -12.66
CA VAL A 178 -3.28 -16.25 -12.55
C VAL A 178 -4.48 -15.87 -11.70
N VAL A 179 -5.69 -16.16 -12.19
CA VAL A 179 -6.94 -15.95 -11.44
C VAL A 179 -7.59 -17.30 -11.25
N ILE A 180 -7.71 -17.73 -10.00
CA ILE A 180 -8.34 -18.99 -9.60
C ILE A 180 -9.69 -18.62 -9.00
N SER A 181 -10.76 -18.89 -9.73
CA SER A 181 -12.12 -18.46 -9.39
C SER A 181 -13.15 -19.36 -10.06
N PRO A 182 -14.37 -19.49 -9.51
CA PRO A 182 -15.48 -20.11 -10.22
C PRO A 182 -15.91 -19.31 -11.46
N PHE A 183 -15.56 -18.02 -11.53
CA PHE A 183 -15.97 -17.07 -12.57
C PHE A 183 -17.49 -17.03 -12.70
N ALA A 184 -18.15 -16.65 -11.60
CA ALA A 184 -19.60 -16.50 -11.52
C ALA A 184 -20.06 -15.15 -12.10
N GLN A 185 -21.27 -15.10 -12.62
CA GLN A 185 -21.86 -13.88 -13.18
C GLN A 185 -21.92 -12.75 -12.15
N GLU A 186 -22.18 -13.05 -10.89
CA GLU A 186 -22.19 -12.06 -9.81
C GLU A 186 -20.81 -11.43 -9.54
N GLU A 187 -19.70 -12.07 -9.89
CA GLU A 187 -18.36 -11.50 -9.63
C GLU A 187 -17.96 -10.42 -10.64
N ARG A 188 -18.70 -10.36 -11.75
CA ARG A 188 -18.53 -9.35 -12.79
C ARG A 188 -19.35 -8.12 -12.46
N ASP A 189 -18.70 -6.97 -12.55
CA ASP A 189 -19.35 -5.66 -12.53
C ASP A 189 -19.09 -4.88 -13.84
N ALA A 190 -19.65 -3.67 -13.92
CA ALA A 190 -19.47 -2.79 -15.06
C ALA A 190 -18.00 -2.36 -15.28
N ALA A 191 -17.20 -2.31 -14.22
CA ALA A 191 -15.81 -1.86 -14.26
C ALA A 191 -14.82 -2.96 -14.67
N THR A 192 -15.20 -4.23 -14.50
CA THR A 192 -14.32 -5.39 -14.71
C THR A 192 -13.68 -5.37 -16.11
N GLY A 193 -14.47 -5.08 -17.14
CA GLY A 193 -13.96 -4.99 -18.53
C GLY A 193 -13.00 -3.82 -18.75
N GLU A 194 -13.31 -2.64 -18.19
CA GLU A 194 -12.45 -1.45 -18.29
C GLU A 194 -11.12 -1.64 -17.57
N ILE A 195 -11.15 -2.24 -16.37
CA ILE A 195 -9.96 -2.53 -15.57
C ILE A 195 -9.14 -3.64 -16.24
N ARG A 196 -9.79 -4.68 -16.78
CA ARG A 196 -9.12 -5.73 -17.54
C ARG A 196 -8.32 -5.17 -18.72
N ALA A 197 -8.86 -4.17 -19.42
CA ALA A 197 -8.17 -3.51 -20.53
C ALA A 197 -6.87 -2.79 -20.10
N LEU A 198 -6.69 -2.48 -18.81
CA LEU A 198 -5.45 -1.90 -18.28
C LEU A 198 -4.35 -2.96 -18.08
N TRP A 199 -4.68 -4.25 -18.05
CA TRP A 199 -3.70 -5.33 -17.94
C TRP A 199 -3.12 -5.66 -19.32
N PRO A 200 -1.81 -5.45 -19.56
CA PRO A 200 -1.23 -5.44 -20.91
C PRO A 200 -0.78 -6.83 -21.41
N GLY A 201 -1.41 -7.92 -20.95
CA GLY A 201 -1.07 -9.28 -21.35
C GLY A 201 -2.20 -10.26 -21.12
N ARG A 202 -1.93 -11.56 -21.24
CA ARG A 202 -2.90 -12.59 -20.89
C ARG A 202 -3.10 -12.75 -19.38
N ILE A 203 -4.26 -13.29 -19.03
CA ILE A 203 -4.61 -13.76 -17.70
C ILE A 203 -4.83 -15.27 -17.78
N ASP A 204 -4.10 -16.05 -16.99
CA ASP A 204 -4.32 -17.48 -16.90
C ASP A 204 -5.49 -17.74 -15.95
N ALA A 205 -6.67 -18.00 -16.50
CA ALA A 205 -7.88 -18.29 -15.74
C ALA A 205 -7.97 -19.78 -15.36
N VAL A 206 -8.00 -20.07 -14.06
CA VAL A 206 -8.14 -21.42 -13.50
C VAL A 206 -9.55 -21.53 -12.92
N ARG A 207 -10.44 -22.21 -13.65
CA ARG A 207 -11.83 -22.37 -13.23
C ARG A 207 -11.95 -23.47 -12.17
N VAL A 208 -12.60 -23.15 -11.05
CA VAL A 208 -12.99 -24.12 -10.01
C VAL A 208 -14.51 -24.28 -9.97
N ALA A 209 -15.00 -25.29 -9.25
CA ALA A 209 -16.45 -25.48 -9.09
C ALA A 209 -17.11 -24.26 -8.43
N ALA A 210 -18.17 -23.75 -9.07
CA ALA A 210 -19.07 -22.78 -8.46
C ALA A 210 -19.90 -23.44 -7.36
N ALA A 211 -20.26 -22.66 -6.34
CA ALA A 211 -21.22 -23.08 -5.34
C ALA A 211 -22.53 -23.47 -6.04
N PRO A 212 -23.19 -24.55 -5.60
CA PRO A 212 -24.47 -24.90 -6.18
C PRO A 212 -25.39 -23.69 -6.01
N PRO A 213 -26.25 -23.38 -7.00
CA PRO A 213 -27.29 -22.41 -6.81
C PRO A 213 -28.06 -22.86 -5.58
N GLN A 214 -27.91 -22.10 -4.49
CA GLN A 214 -28.74 -22.33 -3.33
C GLN A 214 -30.14 -22.07 -3.86
N PRO A 215 -31.10 -23.01 -3.73
CA PRO A 215 -32.46 -22.74 -4.15
C PRO A 215 -32.79 -21.43 -3.46
N ASP A 216 -33.03 -20.40 -4.25
CA ASP A 216 -33.37 -19.09 -3.73
C ASP A 216 -34.44 -19.42 -2.70
N ALA A 217 -34.13 -19.21 -1.42
CA ALA A 217 -35.19 -18.79 -0.56
C ALA A 217 -35.55 -17.47 -1.23
N GLU A 218 -36.45 -17.52 -2.21
CA GLU A 218 -37.23 -16.39 -2.69
C GLU A 218 -38.01 -15.95 -1.46
N ALA A 219 -37.29 -15.40 -0.49
CA ALA A 219 -37.80 -14.53 0.51
C ALA A 219 -38.13 -13.29 -0.30
N THR A 220 -39.25 -13.38 -1.02
CA THR A 220 -39.96 -12.22 -1.51
C THR A 220 -40.00 -11.26 -0.35
N VAL A 221 -39.66 -9.99 -0.61
CA VAL A 221 -39.77 -8.96 0.41
C VAL A 221 -41.21 -8.97 0.87
N GLU A 222 -41.43 -9.54 2.05
CA GLU A 222 -42.77 -9.70 2.60
C GLU A 222 -43.25 -8.33 3.08
N ARG A 223 -42.29 -7.52 3.56
CA ARG A 223 -42.56 -6.22 4.16
C ARG A 223 -41.41 -5.24 3.95
N VAL A 224 -41.69 -4.13 3.30
CA VAL A 224 -40.85 -2.92 3.39
C VAL A 224 -41.46 -2.00 4.43
N GLU A 225 -40.65 -1.58 5.39
CA GLU A 225 -41.05 -0.65 6.44
C GLU A 225 -40.26 0.65 6.31
N TRP A 226 -40.96 1.77 6.20
CA TRP A 226 -40.32 3.09 6.19
C TRP A 226 -40.30 3.64 7.60
N ALA A 227 -39.15 4.14 8.05
CA ALA A 227 -39.00 4.73 9.38
C ALA A 227 -40.00 5.89 9.61
N ASP A 228 -40.31 6.66 8.56
CA ASP A 228 -41.32 7.74 8.59
C ASP A 228 -42.76 7.24 8.81
N SER A 229 -43.05 5.96 8.54
CA SER A 229 -44.39 5.35 8.68
C SER A 229 -44.63 4.67 10.04
N GLY A 230 -43.59 4.54 10.85
CA GLY A 230 -43.56 3.82 12.11
C GLY A 230 -42.15 3.30 12.31
N ALA A 231 -41.42 3.84 13.29
CA ALA A 231 -40.05 3.38 13.51
C ALA A 231 -40.07 2.00 14.15
N THR A 232 -39.57 0.98 13.43
CA THR A 232 -39.04 -0.23 14.09
C THR A 232 -38.03 0.16 15.17
N GLY A 233 -37.76 -0.76 16.11
CA GLY A 233 -36.63 -0.63 17.03
C GLY A 233 -35.25 -0.50 16.36
N LEU A 234 -35.13 -0.57 15.03
CA LEU A 234 -33.88 -0.38 14.29
C LEU A 234 -33.49 1.10 14.10
N TRP A 235 -34.43 2.03 14.27
CA TRP A 235 -34.21 3.44 13.96
C TRP A 235 -34.52 4.31 15.18
N THR A 236 -33.62 5.24 15.45
CA THR A 236 -33.85 6.32 16.41
C THR A 236 -33.95 7.64 15.66
N GLN A 237 -34.93 8.47 16.01
CA GLN A 237 -35.05 9.78 15.42
C GLN A 237 -33.88 10.67 15.88
N ARG A 238 -33.25 11.35 14.94
CA ARG A 238 -32.18 12.31 15.23
C ARG A 238 -32.74 13.51 15.99
N GLU A 239 -31.96 14.05 16.91
CA GLU A 239 -32.29 15.31 17.59
C GLU A 239 -32.36 16.48 16.60
N THR A 240 -31.48 16.48 15.59
CA THR A 240 -31.44 17.46 14.51
C THR A 240 -31.32 16.75 13.18
N ALA A 241 -32.29 16.96 12.29
CA ALA A 241 -32.21 16.44 10.93
C ALA A 241 -31.13 17.18 10.14
N ASP A 242 -30.32 16.44 9.39
CA ASP A 242 -29.30 16.97 8.49
C ASP A 242 -29.61 16.66 7.02
N THR A 243 -28.79 17.18 6.10
CA THR A 243 -28.94 16.93 4.66
C THR A 243 -27.73 16.18 4.14
N ILE A 244 -27.97 15.09 3.41
CA ILE A 244 -26.93 14.27 2.81
C ILE A 244 -27.14 14.18 1.29
N GLY A 245 -26.04 14.21 0.53
CA GLY A 245 -26.08 14.39 -0.93
C GLY A 245 -26.40 13.13 -1.74
N GLY A 246 -26.48 11.97 -1.10
CA GLY A 246 -26.78 10.73 -1.81
C GLY A 246 -26.84 9.49 -0.93
N VAL A 247 -27.31 8.42 -1.55
CA VAL A 247 -27.45 7.09 -0.97
C VAL A 247 -27.02 6.04 -1.99
N ARG A 248 -26.47 4.93 -1.49
CA ARG A 248 -26.09 3.77 -2.29
C ARG A 248 -26.78 2.52 -1.72
N ALA A 249 -27.39 1.74 -2.60
CA ALA A 249 -27.85 0.37 -2.32
C ALA A 249 -27.28 -0.53 -3.42
N SER A 250 -26.48 -1.54 -3.05
CA SER A 250 -25.77 -2.38 -4.02
C SER A 250 -24.96 -1.55 -5.04
N ASP A 251 -25.31 -1.60 -6.33
CA ASP A 251 -24.75 -0.85 -7.45
C ASP A 251 -25.55 0.42 -7.81
N ALA A 252 -26.75 0.60 -7.26
CA ALA A 252 -27.56 1.79 -7.46
C ALA A 252 -27.09 2.93 -6.54
N VAL A 253 -26.67 4.03 -7.16
CA VAL A 253 -26.36 5.29 -6.48
C VAL A 253 -27.38 6.34 -6.89
N MET A 254 -27.99 6.98 -5.89
CA MET A 254 -28.89 8.11 -6.10
C MET A 254 -28.30 9.37 -5.46
N VAL A 255 -28.18 10.43 -6.26
CA VAL A 255 -27.67 11.74 -5.82
C VAL A 255 -28.83 12.74 -5.74
N TYR A 256 -29.19 13.11 -4.52
CA TYR A 256 -30.28 14.02 -4.17
C TYR A 256 -30.06 14.59 -2.76
N PRO A 257 -30.49 15.83 -2.46
CA PRO A 257 -30.37 16.40 -1.11
C PRO A 257 -31.42 15.78 -0.16
N PHE A 258 -31.15 14.59 0.36
CA PHE A 258 -32.03 13.90 1.30
C PHE A 258 -31.96 14.54 2.68
N VAL A 259 -33.11 14.70 3.33
CA VAL A 259 -33.19 15.15 4.73
C VAL A 259 -33.16 13.92 5.64
N ARG A 260 -32.01 13.63 6.25
CA ARG A 260 -31.84 12.46 7.12
C ARG A 260 -32.42 12.76 8.50
N ARG A 261 -33.54 12.12 8.83
CA ARG A 261 -34.25 12.28 10.12
C ARG A 261 -33.99 11.14 11.10
N TRP A 262 -33.47 10.03 10.60
CA TRP A 262 -33.30 8.78 11.33
C TRP A 262 -31.81 8.41 11.35
N GLN A 263 -31.40 7.76 12.42
CA GLN A 263 -30.10 7.12 12.56
C GLN A 263 -30.30 5.70 13.09
N PRO A 264 -29.36 4.77 12.85
CA PRO A 264 -29.41 3.44 13.47
C PRO A 264 -29.61 3.54 14.98
N ALA A 265 -30.47 2.67 15.53
CA ALA A 265 -30.55 2.51 16.98
C ALA A 265 -29.25 1.91 17.53
N ALA A 266 -28.88 2.28 18.76
CA ALA A 266 -27.57 1.96 19.34
C ALA A 266 -27.32 0.45 19.54
N ASP A 267 -28.38 -0.35 19.53
CA ASP A 267 -28.38 -1.81 19.64
C ASP A 267 -28.29 -2.52 18.27
N VAL A 268 -28.31 -1.79 17.16
CA VAL A 268 -28.10 -2.36 15.84
C VAL A 268 -26.59 -2.53 15.62
N PRO A 269 -26.09 -3.76 15.40
CA PRO A 269 -24.67 -3.95 15.16
C PRO A 269 -24.25 -3.16 13.92
N GLU A 270 -23.31 -2.22 14.11
CA GLU A 270 -22.53 -1.60 13.05
C GLU A 270 -21.57 -2.65 12.49
N SER A 271 -22.08 -3.70 11.83
CA SER A 271 -21.22 -4.47 10.95
C SER A 271 -20.91 -3.58 9.76
N GLU A 272 -19.68 -3.08 9.69
CA GLU A 272 -19.23 -2.21 8.62
C GLU A 272 -19.32 -2.91 7.27
N ASP A 273 -19.18 -4.25 7.21
CA ASP A 273 -19.07 -4.95 5.93
C ASP A 273 -19.74 -6.33 5.89
N GLY A 274 -20.75 -6.64 6.71
CA GLY A 274 -21.40 -7.97 6.68
C GLY A 274 -20.48 -9.18 6.98
N ALA A 275 -19.17 -8.98 7.08
CA ALA A 275 -18.10 -9.97 7.23
C ALA A 275 -17.75 -10.25 8.71
N GLY A 276 -18.71 -10.03 9.61
CA GLY A 276 -18.48 -10.00 11.06
C GLY A 276 -19.35 -10.97 11.87
N ALA A 277 -20.02 -11.93 11.23
CA ALA A 277 -20.92 -12.86 11.91
C ALA A 277 -20.23 -14.18 12.28
N ALA A 278 -19.10 -14.13 12.99
CA ALA A 278 -18.42 -15.36 13.40
C ALA A 278 -17.60 -15.23 14.69
N ASP A 279 -18.21 -14.85 15.83
CA ASP A 279 -17.82 -15.43 17.15
C ASP A 279 -18.87 -15.20 18.27
N SER A 280 -20.16 -15.13 17.93
CA SER A 280 -21.23 -15.06 18.94
C SER A 280 -22.03 -16.36 18.95
N THR A 281 -21.42 -17.43 19.46
CA THR A 281 -22.04 -18.75 19.67
C THR A 281 -23.22 -18.77 20.65
N GLU A 282 -23.73 -17.63 21.11
CA GLU A 282 -24.69 -17.57 22.24
C GLU A 282 -26.15 -17.27 21.89
N SER A 283 -26.54 -17.10 20.63
CA SER A 283 -27.98 -17.13 20.29
C SER A 283 -28.24 -17.43 18.82
N ALA A 284 -28.41 -18.71 18.48
CA ALA A 284 -28.78 -19.17 17.14
C ALA A 284 -30.18 -18.72 16.68
N ASP A 285 -30.93 -17.99 17.52
CA ASP A 285 -32.33 -17.62 17.27
C ASP A 285 -32.55 -16.12 17.00
N ALA A 286 -31.50 -15.28 17.04
CA ALA A 286 -31.66 -13.86 16.69
C ALA A 286 -31.62 -13.68 15.16
N PRO A 287 -32.66 -13.08 14.54
CA PRO A 287 -32.68 -12.90 13.09
C PRO A 287 -31.57 -11.95 12.65
N GLU A 288 -30.70 -12.44 11.78
CA GLU A 288 -29.57 -11.72 11.22
C GLU A 288 -30.04 -10.42 10.56
N THR A 289 -29.47 -9.30 11.00
CA THR A 289 -29.79 -7.96 10.48
C THR A 289 -28.58 -7.48 9.69
N ARG A 290 -28.75 -7.28 8.38
CA ARG A 290 -27.69 -6.81 7.48
C ARG A 290 -27.96 -5.38 7.01
N VAL A 291 -26.90 -4.62 6.74
CA VAL A 291 -27.02 -3.30 6.11
C VAL A 291 -27.26 -3.50 4.62
N TYR A 292 -28.37 -2.95 4.10
CA TYR A 292 -28.75 -3.05 2.68
C TYR A 292 -28.33 -1.83 1.87
N ALA A 293 -28.43 -0.65 2.48
CA ALA A 293 -28.08 0.63 1.85
C ALA A 293 -27.31 1.49 2.84
N ARG A 294 -26.41 2.33 2.32
CA ARG A 294 -25.63 3.31 3.09
C ARG A 294 -25.76 4.69 2.49
N TRP A 295 -25.72 5.69 3.35
CA TRP A 295 -25.48 7.07 2.98
C TRP A 295 -24.06 7.22 2.43
N ILE A 296 -23.80 8.26 1.66
CA ILE A 296 -22.45 8.50 1.08
C ILE A 296 -21.35 8.76 2.15
N ASP A 297 -21.73 9.04 3.39
CA ASP A 297 -20.81 9.16 4.53
C ASP A 297 -20.56 7.82 5.26
N GLY A 298 -21.15 6.72 4.77
CA GLY A 298 -20.96 5.36 5.29
C GLY A 298 -22.04 4.91 6.28
N GLU A 299 -22.83 5.83 6.83
CA GLU A 299 -23.87 5.47 7.80
C GLU A 299 -24.99 4.61 7.15
N PRO A 300 -25.51 3.58 7.84
CA PRO A 300 -26.62 2.78 7.33
C PRO A 300 -27.87 3.62 7.02
N ALA A 301 -28.45 3.36 5.85
CA ALA A 301 -29.65 4.01 5.32
C ALA A 301 -30.84 3.04 5.17
N ALA A 302 -30.56 1.74 5.04
CA ALA A 302 -31.56 0.67 5.10
C ALA A 302 -30.95 -0.60 5.70
N PHE A 303 -31.77 -1.36 6.40
CA PHE A 303 -31.45 -2.68 6.92
C PHE A 303 -32.34 -3.73 6.29
N GLU A 304 -31.86 -4.96 6.29
CA GLU A 304 -32.63 -6.12 5.90
C GLU A 304 -32.51 -7.21 6.96
N ARG A 305 -33.61 -7.91 7.22
CA ARG A 305 -33.71 -8.93 8.25
C ARG A 305 -34.53 -10.11 7.76
N ALA A 306 -33.99 -11.31 7.90
CA ALA A 306 -34.74 -12.53 7.64
C ALA A 306 -35.90 -12.69 8.65
N THR A 307 -37.08 -13.06 8.16
CA THR A 307 -38.26 -13.39 8.97
C THR A 307 -38.67 -14.84 8.71
N ALA A 308 -39.55 -15.41 9.55
CA ALA A 308 -40.04 -16.77 9.35
C ALA A 308 -40.78 -16.95 8.00
N ASP A 309 -41.43 -15.89 7.53
CA ASP A 309 -42.28 -15.88 6.34
C ASP A 309 -41.60 -15.24 5.11
N GLY A 310 -40.32 -14.84 5.23
CA GLY A 310 -39.56 -14.21 4.16
C GLY A 310 -38.51 -13.27 4.71
N CYS A 311 -38.61 -11.99 4.34
CA CYS A 311 -37.71 -10.99 4.87
C CYS A 311 -38.33 -9.59 4.88
N MET A 312 -37.85 -8.80 5.83
CA MET A 312 -38.24 -7.43 6.07
C MET A 312 -37.09 -6.47 5.73
N ARG A 313 -37.39 -5.43 4.94
CA ARG A 313 -36.45 -4.33 4.67
C ARG A 313 -36.92 -3.08 5.39
N SER A 314 -36.11 -2.56 6.30
CA SER A 314 -36.40 -1.34 7.06
C SER A 314 -35.60 -0.17 6.50
N VAL A 315 -36.28 0.90 6.08
CA VAL A 315 -35.72 1.96 5.23
C VAL A 315 -35.84 3.31 5.94
N ALA A 316 -34.70 3.99 6.15
CA ALA A 316 -34.63 5.34 6.71
C ALA A 316 -34.57 6.45 5.65
N ILE A 317 -34.54 6.09 4.37
CA ILE A 317 -34.44 7.04 3.27
C ILE A 317 -35.81 7.71 3.03
N PRO A 318 -35.93 9.04 3.15
CA PRO A 318 -37.18 9.73 2.87
C PRO A 318 -37.44 9.75 1.37
N LEU A 319 -38.69 9.53 0.97
CA LEU A 319 -39.11 9.68 -0.42
C LEU A 319 -39.21 11.18 -0.77
N PRO A 320 -38.62 11.66 -1.87
CA PRO A 320 -38.79 13.04 -2.30
C PRO A 320 -40.28 13.35 -2.55
N THR A 321 -40.86 14.28 -1.80
CA THR A 321 -42.27 14.69 -2.00
C THR A 321 -42.43 15.84 -2.99
N GLU A 322 -41.33 16.46 -3.39
CA GLU A 322 -41.29 17.61 -4.29
C GLU A 322 -40.23 17.41 -5.38
N GLY A 323 -40.44 18.02 -6.55
CA GLY A 323 -39.51 18.00 -7.68
C GLY A 323 -39.70 16.82 -8.63
N ASP A 324 -38.79 16.70 -9.60
CA ASP A 324 -38.75 15.67 -10.63
C ASP A 324 -37.89 14.46 -10.25
N ALA A 325 -37.43 14.39 -9.00
CA ALA A 325 -36.51 13.35 -8.53
C ALA A 325 -37.03 11.94 -8.76
N ILE A 326 -38.32 11.69 -8.49
CA ILE A 326 -38.99 10.39 -8.69
C ILE A 326 -39.02 9.97 -10.16
N LEU A 327 -38.99 10.94 -11.09
CA LEU A 327 -39.05 10.69 -12.53
C LEU A 327 -37.67 10.39 -13.12
N ARG A 328 -36.59 10.61 -12.36
CA ARG A 328 -35.23 10.40 -12.88
C ARG A 328 -34.91 8.89 -12.97
N PRO A 329 -34.17 8.45 -14.01
CA PRO A 329 -33.79 7.04 -14.17
C PRO A 329 -32.93 6.46 -13.03
N ASP A 330 -32.19 7.30 -12.30
CA ASP A 330 -31.43 6.87 -11.12
C ASP A 330 -32.34 6.57 -9.92
N PHE A 331 -33.39 7.37 -9.67
CA PHE A 331 -34.40 7.06 -8.66
C PHE A 331 -35.14 5.77 -8.97
N GLN A 332 -35.55 5.56 -10.22
CA GLN A 332 -36.27 4.34 -10.62
C GLN A 332 -35.42 3.08 -10.43
N ARG A 333 -34.12 3.14 -10.77
CA ARG A 333 -33.18 2.04 -10.51
C ARG A 333 -33.00 1.80 -9.03
N PHE A 334 -32.82 2.86 -8.24
CA PHE A 334 -32.69 2.76 -6.79
C PHE A 334 -33.95 2.17 -6.14
N LEU A 335 -35.14 2.55 -6.60
CA LEU A 335 -36.39 1.99 -6.10
C LEU A 335 -36.55 0.53 -6.50
N ALA A 336 -36.20 0.16 -7.75
CA ALA A 336 -36.21 -1.23 -8.19
C ALA A 336 -35.27 -2.10 -7.34
N GLU A 337 -34.09 -1.59 -6.97
CA GLU A 337 -33.20 -2.26 -6.02
C GLU A 337 -33.85 -2.38 -4.63
N LEU A 338 -34.48 -1.33 -4.10
CA LEU A 338 -35.18 -1.40 -2.81
C LEU A 338 -36.40 -2.34 -2.82
N GLU A 339 -36.99 -2.61 -3.98
CA GLU A 339 -38.11 -3.55 -4.17
C GLU A 339 -37.65 -4.96 -4.55
N GLY A 340 -36.36 -5.13 -4.86
CA GLY A 340 -35.75 -6.42 -5.20
C GLY A 340 -35.88 -7.44 -4.07
N PRO A 341 -35.75 -8.75 -4.36
CA PRO A 341 -35.83 -9.81 -3.36
C PRO A 341 -34.86 -9.56 -2.19
N CYS A 342 -35.15 -10.16 -1.05
CA CYS A 342 -34.19 -10.18 0.03
C CYS A 342 -33.03 -11.12 -0.29
N GLY A 343 -31.92 -10.93 0.40
CA GLY A 343 -30.61 -11.42 -0.01
C GLY A 343 -30.03 -10.56 -1.11
N GLU A 344 -28.73 -10.72 -1.38
CA GLU A 344 -28.22 -10.28 -2.67
C GLU A 344 -28.64 -11.33 -3.71
N PRO A 345 -29.14 -10.91 -4.90
CA PRO A 345 -29.36 -11.83 -6.00
C PRO A 345 -28.07 -12.60 -6.27
N ARG A 346 -28.13 -13.94 -6.19
CA ARG A 346 -26.97 -14.80 -6.44
C ARG A 346 -27.05 -15.31 -7.86
N ASP A 347 -26.30 -14.69 -8.77
CA ASP A 347 -26.09 -15.25 -10.10
C ASP A 347 -24.79 -16.06 -10.12
N LEU A 348 -24.89 -17.29 -9.63
CA LEU A 348 -23.77 -18.25 -9.61
C LEU A 348 -23.61 -18.97 -10.96
N ALA A 349 -24.35 -18.57 -11.99
CA ALA A 349 -24.14 -19.11 -13.32
C ALA A 349 -22.71 -18.77 -13.78
N PRO A 350 -22.03 -19.68 -14.49
CA PRO A 350 -20.70 -19.39 -14.99
C PRO A 350 -20.75 -18.24 -16.01
N LEU A 351 -19.74 -17.38 -15.98
CA LEU A 351 -19.54 -16.32 -16.96
C LEU A 351 -19.53 -16.88 -18.39
N PRO A 352 -20.19 -16.21 -19.36
CA PRO A 352 -20.24 -16.66 -20.74
C PRO A 352 -18.85 -16.85 -21.36
N ASP A 353 -18.71 -17.87 -22.21
CA ASP A 353 -17.43 -18.19 -22.87
C ASP A 353 -16.84 -17.01 -23.65
N GLU A 354 -17.69 -16.18 -24.26
CA GLU A 354 -17.26 -14.96 -24.97
C GLU A 354 -16.59 -13.96 -24.02
N PHE A 355 -17.16 -13.77 -22.82
CA PHE A 355 -16.55 -12.92 -21.80
C PHE A 355 -15.24 -13.53 -21.31
N MET A 356 -15.21 -14.85 -21.07
CA MET A 356 -14.01 -15.53 -20.62
C MET A 356 -12.87 -15.47 -21.64
N ALA A 357 -13.17 -15.58 -22.94
CA ALA A 357 -12.18 -15.40 -23.99
C ALA A 357 -11.60 -13.98 -23.99
N ALA A 358 -12.44 -12.96 -23.83
CA ALA A 358 -11.99 -11.57 -23.71
C ALA A 358 -11.22 -11.30 -22.39
N PHE A 359 -11.61 -11.94 -21.29
CA PHE A 359 -10.98 -11.82 -19.99
C PHE A 359 -9.62 -12.50 -19.94
N VAL A 360 -9.46 -13.67 -20.55
CA VAL A 360 -8.16 -14.35 -20.66
C VAL A 360 -7.25 -13.55 -21.60
N GLY A 361 -7.73 -13.28 -22.81
CA GLY A 361 -6.97 -12.64 -23.88
C GLY A 361 -5.89 -13.55 -24.47
N ASP A 362 -5.57 -13.37 -25.75
CA ASP A 362 -4.60 -14.22 -26.49
C ASP A 362 -3.17 -13.64 -26.51
N GLU A 363 -2.94 -12.57 -25.77
CA GLU A 363 -1.65 -11.86 -25.70
C GLU A 363 -0.56 -12.72 -25.01
N PRO A 364 0.73 -12.42 -25.22
CA PRO A 364 1.79 -12.99 -24.39
C PRO A 364 1.65 -12.56 -22.92
N LEU A 365 2.54 -13.07 -22.06
CA LEU A 365 2.66 -12.57 -20.69
C LEU A 365 2.89 -11.05 -20.69
N ALA A 366 2.34 -10.36 -19.70
CA ALA A 366 2.40 -8.91 -19.61
C ALA A 366 3.86 -8.44 -19.47
N PRO A 367 4.41 -7.68 -20.45
CA PRO A 367 5.76 -7.14 -20.31
C PRO A 367 5.79 -6.17 -19.14
N ALA A 368 6.74 -6.35 -18.21
CA ALA A 368 6.84 -5.51 -17.02
C ALA A 368 7.05 -4.01 -17.35
N SER A 369 7.60 -3.73 -18.53
CA SER A 369 7.82 -2.37 -19.05
C SER A 369 6.52 -1.64 -19.42
N LEU A 370 5.43 -2.36 -19.74
CA LEU A 370 4.13 -1.77 -20.11
C LEU A 370 3.26 -1.43 -18.88
N VAL A 371 3.53 -2.04 -17.72
CA VAL A 371 2.81 -1.72 -16.48
C VAL A 371 3.25 -0.35 -15.96
N PRO A 372 2.35 0.60 -15.62
CA PRO A 372 2.72 1.93 -15.14
C PRO A 372 3.63 1.95 -13.89
N ARG A 373 4.49 2.96 -13.79
CA ARG A 373 5.54 3.06 -12.74
C ARG A 373 4.94 3.72 -11.52
N ARG A 374 5.09 3.12 -10.33
CA ARG A 374 4.71 3.80 -9.09
C ARG A 374 5.62 5.03 -8.91
N VAL A 375 5.00 6.22 -8.85
CA VAL A 375 5.72 7.51 -8.86
C VAL A 375 6.52 7.76 -7.58
N MET A 376 6.31 6.98 -6.51
CA MET A 376 7.07 7.10 -5.26
C MET A 376 7.88 5.84 -4.99
N ARG A 377 9.20 5.94 -5.22
CA ARG A 377 10.19 5.05 -4.62
C ARG A 377 11.09 5.86 -3.70
N THR A 378 10.94 5.66 -2.40
CA THR A 378 12.03 5.92 -1.44
C THR A 378 13.02 4.77 -1.59
N THR A 379 14.25 5.06 -2.02
CA THR A 379 15.28 4.04 -2.11
C THR A 379 15.79 3.73 -0.71
N PRO A 380 15.68 2.47 -0.21
CA PRO A 380 16.07 2.13 1.15
C PRO A 380 17.57 2.35 1.41
N ALA A 381 18.39 2.43 0.35
CA ALA A 381 19.82 2.74 0.45
C ALA A 381 20.10 4.16 0.97
N VAL A 382 19.22 5.14 0.72
CA VAL A 382 19.45 6.55 1.11
C VAL A 382 19.61 6.73 2.62
N PRO A 383 18.71 6.23 3.50
CA PRO A 383 18.89 6.37 4.94
C PRO A 383 20.16 5.67 5.44
N TRP A 384 20.52 4.51 4.89
CA TRP A 384 21.77 3.83 5.23
C TRP A 384 23.01 4.64 4.83
N LEU A 385 23.05 5.19 3.62
CA LEU A 385 24.16 6.03 3.15
C LEU A 385 24.30 7.31 3.98
N LEU A 386 23.19 7.94 4.37
CA LEU A 386 23.18 9.08 5.28
C LEU A 386 23.66 8.68 6.69
N GLY A 387 23.25 7.53 7.19
CA GLY A 387 23.73 6.96 8.45
C GLY A 387 25.25 6.74 8.44
N PHE A 388 25.79 6.13 7.38
CA PHE A 388 27.25 5.99 7.22
C PHE A 388 27.96 7.33 7.11
N ALA A 389 27.40 8.31 6.39
CA ALA A 389 27.96 9.65 6.32
C ALA A 389 28.05 10.30 7.72
N LEU A 390 27.02 10.15 8.55
CA LEU A 390 27.05 10.63 9.94
C LEU A 390 28.15 9.95 10.76
N VAL A 391 28.28 8.62 10.68
CA VAL A 391 29.34 7.87 11.38
C VAL A 391 30.73 8.36 10.98
N VAL A 392 30.97 8.58 9.68
CA VAL A 392 32.24 9.12 9.17
C VAL A 392 32.50 10.53 9.70
N ALA A 393 31.48 11.38 9.76
CA ALA A 393 31.60 12.73 10.32
C ALA A 393 31.96 12.70 11.83
N PHE A 394 31.38 11.78 12.60
CA PHE A 394 31.74 11.58 14.00
C PHE A 394 33.17 11.06 14.18
N ALA A 395 33.60 10.11 13.34
CA ALA A 395 34.97 9.60 13.35
C ALA A 395 35.99 10.71 13.06
N GLU A 396 35.69 11.62 12.12
CA GLU A 396 36.52 12.79 11.83
C GLU A 396 36.63 13.71 13.06
N LEU A 397 35.50 14.04 13.69
CA LEU A 397 35.48 14.88 14.90
C LEU A 397 36.28 14.26 16.05
N TRP A 398 36.17 12.95 16.25
CA TRP A 398 36.91 12.22 17.27
C TRP A 398 38.42 12.21 16.99
N LEU A 399 38.84 11.94 15.74
CA LEU A 399 40.25 11.95 15.35
C LEU A 399 40.87 13.34 15.51
N ARG A 400 40.15 14.40 15.13
CA ARG A 400 40.58 15.80 15.38
C ARG A 400 40.79 16.07 16.86
N ARG A 401 39.91 15.57 17.74
CA ARG A 401 40.06 15.71 19.20
C ARG A 401 41.32 15.00 19.71
N GLN A 402 41.56 13.77 19.28
CA GLN A 402 42.74 12.98 19.68
C GLN A 402 44.06 13.66 19.28
N LEU A 403 44.13 14.18 18.05
CA LEU A 403 45.31 14.89 17.55
C LEU A 403 45.53 16.20 18.34
N ALA A 404 44.46 16.92 18.69
CA ALA A 404 44.55 18.13 19.50
C ALA A 404 45.02 17.83 20.94
N THR A 405 44.58 16.73 21.55
CA THR A 405 45.04 16.32 22.88
C THR A 405 46.51 15.87 22.87
N GLY A 406 46.94 15.11 21.86
CA GLY A 406 48.34 14.72 21.70
C GLY A 406 49.28 15.93 21.54
N ALA A 407 48.88 16.92 20.73
CA ALA A 407 49.66 18.15 20.55
C ALA A 407 49.78 18.98 21.85
N ARG A 408 48.74 19.02 22.68
CA ARG A 408 48.80 19.70 24.00
C ARG A 408 49.70 18.97 24.99
N ALA A 409 49.63 17.64 25.02
CA ALA A 409 50.46 16.82 25.91
C ALA A 409 51.96 16.96 25.58
N ASN A 410 52.32 16.97 24.29
CA ASN A 410 53.71 17.17 23.87
C ASN A 410 54.25 18.55 24.27
N ARG A 411 53.48 19.64 24.05
CA ARG A 411 53.89 20.98 24.50
C ARG A 411 54.06 21.10 26.02
N ALA A 412 53.17 20.46 26.78
CA ALA A 412 53.30 20.44 28.24
C ALA A 412 54.55 19.67 28.70
N GLY A 413 54.90 18.58 28.02
CA GLY A 413 56.12 17.82 28.28
C GLY A 413 57.41 18.58 27.94
N GLU A 414 57.40 19.37 26.86
CA GLU A 414 58.53 20.22 26.49
C GLU A 414 58.76 21.34 27.50
N GLY A 415 57.70 22.04 27.93
CA GLY A 415 57.82 23.10 28.95
C GLY A 415 58.37 22.59 30.29
N LEU A 416 58.03 21.36 30.71
CA LEU A 416 58.60 20.73 31.91
C LEU A 416 60.07 20.31 31.73
N ARG A 417 60.51 19.98 30.52
CA ARG A 417 61.93 19.68 30.24
C ARG A 417 62.76 20.95 30.24
N GLU A 418 62.24 22.04 29.64
CA GLU A 418 62.91 23.34 29.69
C GLU A 418 63.01 23.88 31.12
N SER A 419 61.96 23.72 31.95
CA SER A 419 62.00 24.17 33.35
C SER A 419 62.94 23.34 34.25
N ARG A 420 63.40 22.17 33.82
CA ARG A 420 64.42 21.36 34.53
C ARG A 420 65.83 21.63 34.04
N ALA A 421 65.98 22.19 32.84
CA ALA A 421 67.27 22.49 32.24
C ALA A 421 67.75 23.91 32.57
N ALA A 422 66.82 24.82 32.93
CA ALA A 422 67.09 26.10 33.57
C ALA A 422 67.22 25.93 35.08
#